data_AF-A0A3N5XVV1-F1
#
_entry.id   AF-A0A3N5XVV1-F1
#
_cell.length_a   1.000
_cell.length_b   1.000
_cell.length_c   1.000
_cell.angle_alpha   90.00
_cell.angle_beta   90.00
_cell.angle_gamma   90.00
#
_symmetry.space_group_name_H-M   'P 1'
#
loop_
_entity.id
_entity.type
_entity.pdbx_description
1 polymer ?
#
loop_
_entity_poly.entity_id
_entity_poly.type
_entity_poly.pdbx_seq_one_letter_code
_entity_poly.pdbx_strand_id
1 'polypeptide(L)'
;MRFRAWIALLLAFLLGGCGMIGGATPTPLPTVVLEEPAAGSPPGEPAAAVTTQPESAAQAPTAVTDGAAPSADDFGGSVAASAEIVPAQTADLTFSAPAQVQGLVVTEGDFVRAGEVLASQDNMKQLQSALETSQKALTAAQLDYDQLLSNVPVERANAQLALI
;
A
#
# COMPACT_ATOMS: atom_id res chain seq x y z
N MET A 1 2.48 5.94 63.61
CA MET A 1 3.30 6.77 62.67
C MET A 1 4.37 5.99 61.90
N ARG A 2 4.92 4.87 62.43
CA ARG A 2 5.99 4.09 61.79
C ARG A 2 5.59 3.38 60.47
N PHE A 3 4.32 2.98 60.34
CA PHE A 3 3.82 2.27 59.15
C PHE A 3 3.78 3.14 57.87
N ARG A 4 3.50 4.45 58.03
CA ARG A 4 3.49 5.40 56.90
C ARG A 4 4.89 5.66 56.34
N ALA A 5 5.90 5.68 57.20
CA ALA A 5 7.30 5.81 56.78
C ALA A 5 7.79 4.58 56.01
N TRP A 6 7.30 3.39 56.37
CA TRP A 6 7.68 2.14 55.71
C TRP A 6 7.06 2.02 54.31
N ILE A 7 5.79 2.42 54.14
CA ILE A 7 5.14 2.47 52.82
C ILE A 7 5.84 3.46 51.88
N ALA A 8 6.22 4.64 52.36
CA ALA A 8 6.91 5.64 51.54
C ALA A 8 8.27 5.13 51.04
N LEU A 9 8.99 4.36 51.86
CA LEU A 9 10.29 3.80 51.50
C LEU A 9 10.16 2.64 50.48
N LEU A 10 9.10 1.84 50.59
CA LEU A 10 8.79 0.77 49.64
C LEU A 10 8.38 1.34 48.27
N LEU A 11 7.59 2.43 48.25
CA LEU A 11 7.17 3.09 47.02
C LEU A 11 8.34 3.74 46.27
N ALA A 12 9.29 4.34 47.00
CA ALA A 12 10.50 4.93 46.42
C ALA A 12 11.42 3.87 45.79
N PHE A 13 11.46 2.66 46.36
CA PHE A 13 12.26 1.56 45.83
C PHE A 13 11.65 0.94 44.56
N LEU A 14 10.31 0.87 44.47
CA LEU A 14 9.65 0.40 43.25
C LEU A 14 9.79 1.37 42.07
N LEU A 15 9.81 2.68 42.31
CA LEU A 15 9.96 3.66 41.23
C LEU A 15 11.40 3.79 40.70
N GLY A 16 12.41 3.47 41.51
CA GLY A 16 13.82 3.53 41.11
C GLY A 16 14.34 2.31 40.33
N GLY A 17 13.57 1.22 40.26
CA GLY A 17 14.04 -0.10 39.80
C GLY A 17 13.95 -0.38 38.30
N CYS A 18 13.26 0.43 37.49
CA CYS A 18 12.99 0.08 36.08
C CYS A 18 14.14 0.36 35.09
N GLY A 19 15.31 0.85 35.53
CA GLY A 19 16.34 1.35 34.62
C GLY A 19 17.57 0.45 34.34
N MET A 20 17.77 -0.67 35.04
CA MET A 20 19.10 -1.32 35.09
C MET A 20 19.12 -2.84 34.85
N ILE A 21 18.12 -3.41 34.18
CA ILE A 21 18.20 -4.80 33.69
C ILE A 21 18.28 -4.76 32.16
N GLY A 22 19.52 -4.75 31.68
CA GLY A 22 19.86 -4.94 30.28
C GLY A 22 19.49 -6.36 29.84
N GLY A 23 18.76 -6.45 28.73
CA GLY A 23 18.40 -7.70 28.09
C GLY A 23 17.46 -7.41 26.92
N ALA A 24 18.05 -7.15 25.75
CA ALA A 24 17.41 -7.16 24.43
C ALA A 24 15.95 -6.66 24.39
N THR A 25 15.77 -5.35 24.27
CA THR A 25 14.50 -4.83 23.79
C THR A 25 14.19 -5.49 22.44
N PRO A 26 13.02 -6.13 22.27
CA PRO A 26 12.61 -6.67 20.98
C PRO A 26 12.67 -5.55 19.96
N THR A 27 13.40 -5.79 18.87
CA THR A 27 13.46 -4.87 17.72
C THR A 27 12.04 -4.45 17.37
N PRO A 28 11.73 -3.14 17.38
CA PRO A 28 10.40 -2.67 17.03
C PRO A 28 10.09 -3.13 15.60
N LEU A 29 8.91 -3.71 15.41
CA LEU A 29 8.38 -3.92 14.06
C LEU A 29 8.45 -2.59 13.31
N PRO A 30 8.86 -2.60 12.02
CA PRO A 30 8.88 -1.38 11.21
C PRO A 30 7.45 -0.83 11.17
N THR A 31 7.24 0.24 11.92
CA THR A 31 6.03 1.03 11.79
C THR A 31 6.12 1.68 10.43
N VAL A 32 5.30 1.23 9.49
CA VAL A 32 5.11 1.89 8.20
C VAL A 32 4.51 3.26 8.53
N VAL A 33 5.39 4.26 8.64
CA VAL A 33 4.98 5.66 8.60
C VAL A 33 4.47 5.86 7.19
N LEU A 34 3.15 6.04 7.04
CA LEU A 34 2.59 6.58 5.80
C LEU A 34 3.10 8.02 5.72
N GLU A 35 4.22 8.19 5.03
CA GLU A 35 4.77 9.50 4.71
C GLU A 35 3.78 10.19 3.77
N GLU A 36 3.05 11.14 4.33
CA GLU A 36 2.19 12.06 3.62
C GLU A 36 3.09 12.88 2.67
N PRO A 37 2.94 12.78 1.33
CA PRO A 37 3.80 13.51 0.41
C PRO A 37 3.52 15.00 0.56
N ALA A 38 4.39 15.65 1.34
CA ALA A 38 4.46 17.09 1.45
C ALA A 38 4.70 17.68 0.06
N ALA A 39 3.72 18.44 -0.40
CA ALA A 39 3.85 19.31 -1.54
C ALA A 39 4.99 20.32 -1.32
N GLY A 40 5.96 20.33 -2.24
CA GLY A 40 6.73 21.52 -2.59
C GLY A 40 8.19 21.57 -2.15
N SER A 41 9.11 21.37 -3.12
CA SER A 41 10.00 22.44 -3.64
C SER A 41 10.97 21.89 -4.73
N PRO A 42 11.14 22.56 -5.89
CA PRO A 42 12.38 22.52 -6.70
C PRO A 42 13.38 23.55 -6.11
N PRO A 43 14.61 23.83 -6.64
CA PRO A 43 15.32 23.36 -7.84
C PRO A 43 16.81 22.94 -7.60
N GLY A 44 17.51 22.42 -8.62
CA GLY A 44 18.97 22.27 -8.54
C GLY A 44 19.65 21.42 -9.63
N GLU A 45 19.87 22.02 -10.80
CA GLU A 45 20.88 21.66 -11.80
C GLU A 45 22.31 21.55 -11.17
N PRO A 46 23.26 20.75 -11.72
CA PRO A 46 23.88 21.08 -13.01
C PRO A 46 24.29 19.90 -13.92
N ALA A 47 24.11 20.15 -15.22
CA ALA A 47 25.08 19.99 -16.32
C ALA A 47 25.84 18.67 -16.59
N ALA A 48 25.76 18.30 -17.88
CA ALA A 48 26.83 17.80 -18.77
C ALA A 48 26.88 16.29 -19.08
N ALA A 49 26.21 15.92 -20.17
CA ALA A 49 26.78 15.22 -21.35
C ALA A 49 25.62 14.88 -22.32
N VAL A 50 25.17 15.81 -23.17
CA VAL A 50 25.55 15.88 -24.59
C VAL A 50 25.96 14.52 -25.17
N THR A 51 25.06 13.88 -25.92
CA THR A 51 25.40 13.00 -27.06
C THR A 51 24.25 13.04 -28.08
N THR A 52 24.46 13.91 -29.07
CA THR A 52 24.08 13.87 -30.49
C THR A 52 23.05 12.83 -30.98
N GLN A 53 21.86 13.38 -31.25
CA GLN A 53 21.08 13.31 -32.48
C GLN A 53 21.83 12.80 -33.75
N PRO A 54 21.27 11.78 -34.43
CA PRO A 54 21.29 11.72 -35.88
C PRO A 54 19.91 12.11 -36.45
N GLU A 55 19.92 13.25 -37.11
CA GLU A 55 18.98 13.68 -38.14
C GLU A 55 18.85 12.58 -39.21
N SER A 56 17.63 12.05 -39.41
CA SER A 56 17.32 11.18 -40.55
C SER A 56 15.91 11.47 -41.06
N ALA A 57 15.91 12.31 -42.09
CA ALA A 57 14.99 12.35 -43.23
C ALA A 57 13.46 12.42 -42.98
N ALA A 58 12.97 13.64 -43.21
CA ALA A 58 11.67 13.99 -43.75
C ALA A 58 10.98 12.89 -44.59
N GLN A 59 9.78 12.50 -44.15
CA GLN A 59 8.69 12.12 -45.06
C GLN A 59 7.53 13.07 -44.78
N ALA A 60 7.32 14.01 -45.69
CA ALA A 60 6.14 14.86 -45.73
C ALA A 60 4.92 13.98 -46.05
N PRO A 61 3.81 14.06 -45.28
CA PRO A 61 2.55 13.48 -45.70
C PRO A 61 2.01 14.28 -46.88
N THR A 62 1.93 13.61 -48.03
CA THR A 62 1.24 14.10 -49.22
C THR A 62 -0.22 14.35 -48.85
N ALA A 63 -0.61 15.62 -48.76
CA ALA A 63 -2.01 16.01 -48.69
C ALA A 63 -2.70 15.55 -49.97
N VAL A 64 -3.64 14.60 -49.83
CA VAL A 64 -4.55 14.23 -50.92
C VAL A 64 -5.66 15.27 -50.93
N THR A 65 -5.61 16.13 -51.93
CA THR A 65 -6.66 17.07 -52.30
C THR A 65 -7.78 16.32 -53.02
N ASP A 66 -9.00 16.79 -52.75
CA ASP A 66 -10.16 16.83 -53.63
C ASP A 66 -11.04 15.58 -53.79
N GLY A 67 -12.23 15.68 -53.21
CA GLY A 67 -13.32 14.72 -53.32
C GLY A 67 -14.66 15.42 -53.11
N ALA A 68 -14.99 16.29 -54.07
CA ALA A 68 -16.33 16.77 -54.44
C ALA A 68 -17.21 17.38 -53.33
N ALA A 69 -17.29 18.72 -53.36
CA ALA A 69 -18.38 19.46 -52.72
C ALA A 69 -19.74 19.03 -53.31
N PRO A 70 -20.73 18.63 -52.48
CA PRO A 70 -22.11 18.53 -52.94
C PRO A 70 -22.65 19.94 -53.20
N SER A 71 -23.01 20.20 -54.46
CA SER A 71 -23.75 21.40 -54.86
C SER A 71 -25.07 21.47 -54.10
N ALA A 72 -25.37 22.66 -53.60
CA ALA A 72 -26.52 22.97 -52.79
C ALA A 72 -27.84 22.87 -53.58
N ASP A 73 -28.73 22.02 -53.08
CA ASP A 73 -30.19 22.07 -53.22
C ASP A 73 -30.72 21.47 -51.90
N ASP A 74 -31.70 21.96 -51.14
CA ASP A 74 -32.43 23.21 -51.07
C ASP A 74 -33.22 23.08 -49.75
N PHE A 75 -33.17 24.08 -48.87
CA PHE A 75 -33.90 24.22 -47.59
C PHE A 75 -33.94 23.09 -46.55
N GLY A 76 -32.91 23.10 -45.70
CA GLY A 76 -32.97 22.69 -44.31
C GLY A 76 -31.66 23.07 -43.64
N GLY A 77 -31.54 24.27 -43.06
CA GLY A 77 -30.27 24.92 -42.70
C GLY A 77 -29.25 23.97 -42.05
N SER A 78 -28.13 23.72 -42.75
CA SER A 78 -27.06 22.86 -42.24
C SER A 78 -26.19 23.64 -41.25
N VAL A 79 -26.10 23.13 -40.02
CA VAL A 79 -25.18 23.63 -39.01
C VAL A 79 -23.94 22.76 -39.06
N ALA A 80 -22.81 23.34 -39.47
CA ALA A 80 -21.51 22.72 -39.33
C ALA A 80 -20.98 22.98 -37.92
N ALA A 81 -20.80 21.92 -37.14
CA ALA A 81 -20.19 21.99 -35.81
C ALA A 81 -18.98 21.05 -35.76
N SER A 82 -17.87 21.54 -35.22
CA SER A 82 -16.70 20.72 -34.90
C SER A 82 -16.81 20.28 -33.45
N ALA A 83 -16.54 19.01 -33.19
CA ALA A 83 -16.48 18.45 -31.85
C ALA A 83 -15.22 17.58 -31.73
N GLU A 84 -14.64 17.57 -30.54
CA GLU A 84 -13.54 16.69 -30.18
C GLU A 84 -14.09 15.52 -29.37
N ILE A 85 -13.70 14.29 -29.72
CA ILE A 85 -14.07 13.11 -28.95
C ILE A 85 -13.01 12.90 -27.88
N VAL A 86 -13.40 13.08 -26.62
CA VAL A 86 -12.56 12.78 -25.45
C VAL A 86 -13.01 11.49 -24.78
N PRO A 87 -12.10 10.68 -24.19
CA PRO A 87 -12.46 9.50 -23.43
C PRO A 87 -13.40 9.85 -22.27
N ALA A 88 -14.39 8.99 -22.02
CA ALA A 88 -15.29 9.19 -20.88
C ALA A 88 -14.54 9.08 -19.55
N GLN A 89 -13.55 8.19 -19.47
CA GLN A 89 -12.71 7.96 -18.29
C GLN A 89 -11.31 7.47 -18.71
N THR A 90 -10.30 7.86 -17.94
CA THR A 90 -8.92 7.38 -18.04
C THR A 90 -8.45 6.99 -16.65
N ALA A 91 -7.72 5.88 -16.53
CA ALA A 91 -7.23 5.39 -15.25
C ALA A 91 -5.77 4.93 -15.39
N ASP A 92 -4.91 5.45 -14.51
CA ASP A 92 -3.53 5.01 -14.39
C ASP A 92 -3.47 3.85 -13.38
N LEU A 93 -3.10 2.67 -13.85
CA LEU A 93 -3.05 1.48 -13.02
C LEU A 93 -1.64 1.30 -12.43
N THR A 94 -1.59 1.13 -11.11
CA THR A 94 -0.36 0.90 -10.36
C THR A 94 -0.58 -0.21 -9.34
N PHE A 95 0.49 -0.94 -9.01
CA PHE A 95 0.45 -1.90 -7.92
C PHE A 95 0.63 -1.21 -6.58
N SER A 96 -0.13 -1.65 -5.58
CA SER A 96 -0.05 -1.09 -4.21
C SER A 96 1.21 -1.51 -3.46
N ALA A 97 1.83 -2.63 -3.84
CA ALA A 97 3.06 -3.13 -3.26
C ALA A 97 4.18 -3.17 -4.31
N PRO A 98 5.43 -2.88 -3.93
CA PRO A 98 6.56 -3.03 -4.84
C PRO A 98 6.87 -4.52 -5.05
N ALA A 99 6.77 -5.00 -6.29
CA ALA A 99 7.21 -6.33 -6.69
C ALA A 99 7.51 -6.38 -8.20
N GLN A 100 8.06 -7.49 -8.68
CA GLN A 100 8.25 -7.70 -10.11
C GLN A 100 6.96 -8.22 -10.73
N VAL A 101 6.64 -7.72 -11.92
CA VAL A 101 5.51 -8.24 -12.70
C VAL A 101 5.92 -9.59 -13.27
N GLN A 102 5.22 -10.65 -12.85
CA GLN A 102 5.44 -12.00 -13.34
C GLN A 102 4.90 -12.20 -14.75
N GLY A 103 3.77 -11.56 -15.06
CA GLY A 103 3.14 -11.64 -16.37
C GLY A 103 1.97 -10.70 -16.54
N LEU A 104 1.71 -10.34 -17.81
CA LEU A 104 0.55 -9.59 -18.25
C LEU A 104 -0.41 -10.57 -18.94
N VAL A 105 -1.69 -10.55 -18.55
CA VAL A 105 -2.73 -11.48 -19.04
C VAL A 105 -3.50 -10.89 -20.23
N VAL A 106 -3.38 -9.59 -20.44
CA VAL A 106 -4.09 -8.83 -21.49
C VAL A 106 -3.15 -8.30 -22.55
N THR A 107 -3.69 -8.05 -23.74
CA THR A 107 -2.98 -7.40 -24.86
C THR A 107 -3.52 -5.98 -25.06
N GLU A 108 -2.72 -5.13 -25.70
CA GLU A 108 -3.14 -3.79 -26.08
C GLU A 108 -4.38 -3.85 -26.99
N GLY A 109 -5.41 -3.06 -26.64
CA GLY A 109 -6.69 -3.02 -27.35
C GLY A 109 -7.77 -3.96 -26.80
N ASP A 110 -7.46 -4.79 -25.81
CA ASP A 110 -8.45 -5.66 -25.16
C ASP A 110 -9.47 -4.87 -24.34
N PHE A 111 -10.74 -5.32 -24.39
CA PHE A 111 -11.80 -4.79 -23.54
C PHE A 111 -11.84 -5.55 -22.22
N VAL A 112 -11.57 -4.85 -21.12
CA VAL A 112 -11.52 -5.43 -19.77
C VAL A 112 -12.72 -5.01 -18.92
N ARG A 113 -13.07 -5.84 -17.94
CA ARG A 113 -14.12 -5.52 -16.94
C ARG A 113 -13.52 -5.11 -15.61
N ALA A 114 -14.30 -4.38 -14.81
CA ALA A 114 -13.90 -4.05 -13.45
C ALA A 114 -13.67 -5.33 -12.62
N GLY A 115 -12.53 -5.41 -11.94
CA GLY A 115 -12.12 -6.57 -11.15
C GLY A 115 -11.41 -7.68 -11.94
N GLU A 116 -11.27 -7.52 -13.25
CA GLU A 116 -10.50 -8.46 -14.07
C GLU A 116 -8.99 -8.34 -13.80
N VAL A 117 -8.31 -9.49 -13.75
CA VAL A 117 -6.87 -9.55 -13.50
C VAL A 117 -6.12 -9.22 -14.77
N LEU A 118 -5.47 -8.06 -14.79
CA LEU A 118 -4.70 -7.61 -15.95
C LEU A 118 -3.25 -8.10 -15.90
N ALA A 119 -2.66 -8.14 -14.71
CA ALA A 119 -1.28 -8.51 -14.48
C ALA A 119 -1.13 -9.22 -13.14
N SER A 120 -0.13 -10.12 -13.05
CA SER A 120 0.22 -10.83 -11.82
C SER A 120 1.62 -10.43 -11.36
N GLN A 121 1.82 -10.35 -10.05
CA GLN A 121 3.14 -10.14 -9.43
C GLN A 121 3.76 -11.48 -9.03
N ASP A 122 5.09 -11.55 -8.98
CA ASP A 122 5.84 -12.76 -8.62
C ASP A 122 5.81 -13.09 -7.12
N ASN A 123 5.54 -12.09 -6.27
CA ASN A 123 5.51 -12.20 -4.83
C ASN A 123 4.26 -12.89 -4.24
N MET A 124 3.33 -13.39 -5.08
CA MET A 124 2.09 -14.04 -4.62
C MET A 124 2.35 -15.19 -3.64
N LYS A 125 3.40 -15.99 -3.90
CA LYS A 125 3.79 -17.09 -3.01
C LYS A 125 4.31 -16.61 -1.65
N GLN A 126 5.07 -15.51 -1.65
CA GLN A 126 5.58 -14.92 -0.41
C GLN A 126 4.44 -14.33 0.42
N LEU A 127 3.51 -13.62 -0.23
CA LEU A 127 2.32 -13.08 0.44
C LEU A 127 1.44 -14.19 1.00
N GLN A 128 1.24 -15.28 0.24
CA GLN A 128 0.49 -16.44 0.71
C GLN A 128 1.15 -17.07 1.95
N SER A 129 2.47 -17.26 1.92
CA SER A 129 3.19 -17.80 3.08
C SER A 129 3.09 -16.88 4.30
N ALA A 130 3.19 -15.55 4.11
CA ALA A 130 3.08 -14.59 5.20
C ALA A 130 1.66 -14.59 5.81
N LEU A 131 0.64 -14.75 4.97
CA LEU A 131 -0.75 -14.89 5.40
C LEU A 131 -0.95 -16.19 6.20
N GLU A 132 -0.41 -17.32 5.74
CA GLU A 132 -0.47 -18.59 6.47
C GLU A 132 0.21 -18.51 7.84
N THR A 133 1.38 -17.87 7.91
CA THR A 133 2.07 -17.62 9.19
C THR A 133 1.23 -16.76 10.13
N SER A 134 0.60 -15.69 9.59
CA SER A 134 -0.25 -14.79 10.38
C SER A 134 -1.50 -15.51 10.90
N GLN A 135 -2.12 -16.36 10.08
CA GLN A 135 -3.27 -17.17 10.49
C GLN A 135 -2.88 -18.17 11.58
N LYS A 136 -1.74 -18.85 11.44
CA LYS A 136 -1.23 -19.78 12.47
C LYS A 136 -0.98 -19.06 13.80
N ALA A 137 -0.36 -17.88 13.76
CA ALA A 137 -0.12 -17.09 14.95
C ALA A 137 -1.43 -16.68 15.64
N LEU A 138 -2.44 -16.31 14.86
CA LEU A 138 -3.77 -15.98 15.39
C LEU A 138 -4.44 -17.18 16.06
N THR A 139 -4.38 -18.36 15.45
CA THR A 139 -4.93 -19.58 16.05
C THR A 139 -4.20 -19.97 17.33
N ALA A 140 -2.87 -19.84 17.37
CA ALA A 140 -2.09 -20.10 18.59
C ALA A 140 -2.49 -19.15 19.72
N ALA A 141 -2.61 -17.85 19.43
CA ALA A 141 -3.03 -16.85 20.42
C ALA A 141 -4.44 -17.12 20.97
N GLN A 142 -5.35 -17.63 20.13
CA GLN A 142 -6.69 -18.05 20.57
C GLN A 142 -6.63 -19.25 21.52
N LEU A 143 -5.83 -20.26 21.20
CA LEU A 143 -5.66 -21.43 22.05
C LEU A 143 -5.08 -21.05 23.41
N ASP A 144 -4.06 -20.19 23.43
CA ASP A 144 -3.44 -19.72 24.68
C ASP A 144 -4.47 -18.96 25.53
N TYR A 145 -5.28 -18.11 24.91
CA TYR A 145 -6.37 -17.40 25.61
C TYR A 145 -7.38 -18.36 26.24
N ASP A 146 -7.81 -19.39 25.51
CA ASP A 146 -8.74 -20.41 26.02
C ASP A 146 -8.12 -21.24 27.16
N GLN A 147 -6.82 -21.54 27.07
CA GLN A 147 -6.07 -22.19 28.14
C GLN A 147 -6.03 -21.31 29.40
N LEU A 148 -5.81 -20.00 29.25
CA LEU A 148 -5.85 -19.07 30.39
C LEU A 148 -7.22 -19.07 31.04
N LEU A 149 -8.30 -18.96 30.25
CA LEU A 149 -9.67 -18.95 30.78
C LEU A 149 -10.06 -20.26 31.48
N SER A 150 -9.65 -21.40 30.93
CA SER A 150 -9.96 -22.72 31.52
C SER A 150 -9.21 -23.00 32.82
N ASN A 151 -8.05 -22.37 33.04
CA ASN A 151 -7.25 -22.54 34.27
C ASN A 151 -7.66 -21.60 35.42
N VAL A 152 -8.43 -20.52 35.16
CA VAL A 152 -8.89 -19.56 36.19
C VAL A 152 -9.54 -20.23 37.43
N PRO A 153 -10.42 -21.25 37.29
CA PRO A 153 -11.04 -21.89 38.46
C PRO A 153 -10.03 -22.64 39.33
N VAL A 154 -9.02 -23.27 38.72
CA VAL A 154 -7.98 -24.04 39.42
C VAL A 154 -7.07 -23.08 40.20
N GLU A 155 -6.66 -21.97 39.59
CA GLU A 155 -5.88 -20.93 40.27
C GLU A 155 -6.65 -20.34 41.45
N ARG A 156 -7.95 -20.08 41.30
CA ARG A 156 -8.80 -19.61 42.40
C ARG A 156 -8.90 -20.62 43.54
N ALA A 157 -9.09 -21.91 43.24
CA ALA A 157 -9.16 -22.95 44.26
C ALA A 157 -7.82 -23.06 45.02
N ASN A 158 -6.69 -23.01 44.31
CA ASN A 158 -5.36 -23.03 44.91
C ASN A 158 -5.11 -21.80 45.79
N ALA A 159 -5.53 -20.61 45.35
CA ALA A 159 -5.43 -19.39 46.15
C ALA A 159 -6.30 -19.43 47.41
N GLN A 160 -7.48 -20.06 47.35
CA GLN A 160 -8.35 -20.25 48.52
C GLN A 160 -7.72 -21.22 49.53
N LEU A 161 -7.09 -22.29 49.07
CA LEU A 161 -6.40 -23.25 49.94
C LEU A 161 -5.23 -22.63 50.70
N ALA A 162 -4.57 -21.62 50.14
CA ALA A 162 -3.42 -20.96 50.78
C ALA A 162 -3.81 -19.99 51.92
N LEU A 163 -5.10 -19.70 52.10
CA LEU A 163 -5.59 -18.75 53.12
C LEU A 163 -6.07 -19.40 54.42
N ILE A 164 -6.08 -20.73 54.49
CA ILE A 164 -6.52 -21.54 55.64
C ILE A 164 -5.33 -22.28 56.24
#